data_AF-B8F8R9-F1
#
_entry.id   AF-B8F8R9-F1
#
_cell.length_a   1.000
_cell.length_b   1.000
_cell.length_c   1.000
_cell.angle_alpha   90.00
_cell.angle_beta   90.00
_cell.angle_gamma   90.00
#
_symmetry.space_group_name_H-M   'P 1'
#
loop_
_entity.id
_entity.type
_entity.pdbx_description
1 polymer ?
#
loop_
_entity_poly.entity_id
_entity_poly.type
_entity_poly.pdbx_seq_one_letter_code
_entity_poly.pdbx_strand_id
1 'polypeptide(L)'
;MLWHITESRLFFMLLSLITFIAGCYICDKTSHDLGVHDDGRIVWDEIVAVFVIFCFLPEHHWLYYLLTFVTFRIFDILKPYPIRYFDEHLQGGLGIMFDDILAALYSIIALYLISWCI
;
A
#
# COMPACT_ATOMS: atom_id res chain seq x y z
N MET A 1 -7.86 7.41 22.60
CA MET A 1 -6.64 8.11 22.13
C MET A 1 -6.13 7.50 20.83
N LEU A 2 -5.68 6.24 20.81
CA LEU A 2 -5.17 5.58 19.59
C LEU A 2 -6.19 5.51 18.43
N TRP A 3 -7.46 5.29 18.75
CA TRP A 3 -8.55 5.25 17.76
C TRP A 3 -8.74 6.56 16.97
N HIS A 4 -8.49 7.70 17.60
CA HIS A 4 -8.61 8.99 16.90
C HIS A 4 -7.44 9.26 15.96
N ILE A 5 -6.30 8.59 16.16
CA ILE A 5 -5.17 8.67 15.23
C ILE A 5 -5.52 7.93 13.95
N THR A 6 -6.20 6.77 14.05
CA THR A 6 -6.64 5.98 12.88
C THR A 6 -7.63 6.73 11.98
N GLU A 7 -8.39 7.68 12.54
CA GLU A 7 -9.34 8.53 11.81
C GLU A 7 -8.69 9.77 11.18
N SER A 8 -7.44 10.08 11.53
CA SER A 8 -6.76 11.29 11.07
C SER A 8 -6.15 11.10 9.69
N ARG A 9 -6.88 11.51 8.66
CA ARG A 9 -6.40 11.49 7.26
C ARG A 9 -5.09 12.27 7.08
N LEU A 10 -4.97 13.44 7.72
CA LEU A 10 -3.75 14.26 7.62
C LEU A 10 -2.52 13.53 8.18
N PHE A 11 -2.70 12.82 9.29
CA PHE A 11 -1.63 12.02 9.88
C PHE A 11 -1.14 10.95 8.89
N PHE A 12 -2.05 10.17 8.30
CA PHE A 12 -1.67 9.13 7.33
C PHE A 12 -1.14 9.70 6.02
N MET A 13 -1.63 10.84 5.53
CA MET A 13 -1.07 11.45 4.31
C MET A 13 0.39 11.87 4.52
N LEU A 14 0.69 12.53 5.64
CA LEU A 14 2.06 12.92 5.98
C LEU A 14 2.94 11.70 6.25
N LEU A 15 2.42 10.73 7.00
CA LEU A 15 3.13 9.49 7.29
C LEU A 15 3.46 8.75 5.99
N SER A 16 2.46 8.50 5.13
CA SER A 16 2.62 7.83 3.84
C SER A 16 3.64 8.54 2.97
N LEU A 17 3.60 9.87 2.87
CA LEU A 17 4.56 10.63 2.06
C LEU A 17 6.00 10.46 2.57
N ILE A 18 6.20 10.60 3.88
CA ILE A 18 7.53 10.47 4.50
C ILE A 18 8.05 9.04 4.35
N THR A 19 7.22 8.05 4.66
CA THR A 19 7.60 6.62 4.60
C THR A 19 7.74 6.14 3.16
N PHE A 20 7.03 6.72 2.19
CA PHE A 20 7.22 6.43 0.77
C PHE A 20 8.57 6.92 0.27
N ILE A 21 8.93 8.18 0.55
CA ILE A 21 10.22 8.75 0.16
C ILE A 21 11.37 7.95 0.80
N ALA A 22 11.26 7.62 2.09
CA ALA A 22 12.23 6.78 2.78
C ALA A 22 12.26 5.35 2.20
N GLY A 23 11.08 4.79 1.88
CA GLY A 23 10.90 3.46 1.33
C GLY A 23 11.59 3.28 -0.02
N CYS A 24 11.52 4.27 -0.90
CA CYS A 24 12.24 4.23 -2.18
C CYS A 24 13.75 3.99 -1.99
N TYR A 25 14.35 4.55 -0.93
CA TYR A 25 15.76 4.29 -0.61
C TYR A 25 15.97 2.95 0.12
N ILE A 26 15.13 2.65 1.12
CA ILE A 26 15.25 1.44 1.95
C ILE A 26 15.06 0.18 1.10
N CYS A 27 14.02 0.13 0.26
CA CYS A 27 13.73 -1.02 -0.59
C CYS A 27 14.81 -1.19 -1.67
N ASP A 28 15.28 -0.09 -2.29
CA ASP A 28 16.36 -0.14 -3.28
C ASP A 28 17.65 -0.70 -2.67
N LYS A 29 18.06 -0.14 -1.53
CA LYS A 29 19.26 -0.55 -0.83
C LYS A 29 19.19 -2.01 -0.38
N THR A 30 18.05 -2.41 0.18
CA THR A 30 17.85 -3.78 0.68
C THR A 30 17.80 -4.79 -0.46
N SER A 31 17.12 -4.47 -1.56
CA SER A 31 17.08 -5.32 -2.76
C SER A 31 18.48 -5.51 -3.35
N HIS A 32 19.27 -4.44 -3.42
CA HIS A 32 20.66 -4.52 -3.86
C HIS A 32 21.53 -5.37 -2.92
N ASP A 33 21.37 -5.21 -1.61
CA ASP A 33 22.15 -5.96 -0.60
C ASP A 33 21.78 -7.45 -0.57
N LEU A 34 20.53 -7.80 -0.88
CA LEU A 34 20.07 -9.19 -1.01
C LEU A 34 20.37 -9.80 -2.38
N GLY A 35 20.64 -8.98 -3.39
CA GLY A 35 20.80 -9.42 -4.79
C GLY A 35 19.52 -9.99 -5.40
N VAL A 36 18.36 -9.69 -4.80
CA VAL A 36 17.04 -10.14 -5.23
C VAL A 36 16.14 -8.93 -5.38
N HIS A 37 15.52 -8.78 -6.56
CA HIS A 37 14.51 -7.77 -6.78
C HIS A 37 13.21 -8.16 -6.08
N ASP A 38 12.61 -7.22 -5.33
CA ASP A 38 11.32 -7.43 -4.65
C ASP A 38 11.26 -8.73 -3.81
N ASP A 39 12.17 -8.84 -2.83
CA ASP A 39 12.20 -9.99 -1.93
C ASP A 39 11.08 -9.88 -0.90
N GLY A 40 10.19 -10.86 -0.80
CA GLY A 40 9.04 -10.84 0.12
C GLY A 40 9.35 -10.80 1.62
N ARG A 41 10.63 -10.69 2.02
CA ARG A 41 11.04 -10.31 3.39
C ARG A 41 11.05 -8.79 3.59
N ILE A 42 11.10 -8.01 2.51
CA ILE A 42 10.90 -6.58 2.48
C ILE A 42 9.38 -6.36 2.43
N VAL A 43 8.84 -5.73 3.46
CA VAL A 43 7.38 -5.46 3.59
C VAL A 43 7.10 -3.99 3.84
N TRP A 44 8.08 -3.13 3.51
CA TRP A 44 8.00 -1.71 3.81
C TRP A 44 7.01 -1.01 2.88
N ASP A 45 7.09 -1.30 1.59
CA ASP A 45 6.07 -1.06 0.56
C ASP A 45 4.66 -1.43 1.03
N GLU A 46 4.44 -2.65 1.53
CA GLU A 46 3.12 -3.13 1.96
C GLU A 46 2.58 -2.27 3.13
N ILE A 47 3.45 -1.91 4.07
CA ILE A 47 3.10 -1.06 5.21
C ILE A 47 2.70 0.35 4.72
N VAL A 48 3.47 0.93 3.80
CA VAL A 48 3.16 2.25 3.23
C VAL A 48 1.87 2.22 2.42
N ALA A 49 1.61 1.15 1.67
CA ALA A 49 0.36 0.95 0.95
C ALA A 49 -0.86 0.96 1.88
N VAL A 50 -0.78 0.27 3.03
CA VAL A 50 -1.85 0.29 4.04
C VAL A 50 -2.07 1.69 4.62
N PHE A 51 -1.02 2.48 4.85
CA PHE A 51 -1.17 3.88 5.28
C PHE A 51 -1.91 4.72 4.24
N VAL A 52 -1.65 4.50 2.96
CA VAL A 52 -2.38 5.17 1.87
C VAL A 52 -3.85 4.77 1.87
N ILE A 53 -4.18 3.49 2.08
CA ILE A 53 -5.58 3.06 2.20
C ILE A 53 -6.28 3.77 3.37
N PHE A 54 -5.60 3.92 4.51
CA PHE A 54 -6.16 4.61 5.68
C PHE A 54 -6.43 6.10 5.47
N CYS A 55 -5.76 6.75 4.50
CA CYS A 55 -6.09 8.12 4.10
C CYS A 55 -7.51 8.25 3.51
N PHE A 56 -8.02 7.17 2.91
CA PHE A 56 -9.24 7.14 2.11
C PHE A 56 -10.22 6.05 2.55
N LEU A 57 -10.10 5.57 3.78
CA LEU A 57 -11.00 4.55 4.31
C LEU A 57 -12.45 5.12 4.38
N PRO A 58 -13.47 4.39 3.90
CA PRO A 58 -14.86 4.87 3.95
C PRO A 58 -15.35 5.09 5.38
N GLU A 59 -15.10 4.11 6.26
CA GLU A 59 -15.40 4.19 7.70
C GLU A 59 -14.30 3.54 8.52
N HIS A 60 -14.17 3.97 9.77
CA HIS A 60 -13.15 3.49 10.69
C HIS A 60 -13.77 2.54 11.72
N HIS A 61 -13.91 1.26 11.35
CA HIS A 61 -14.30 0.20 12.28
C HIS A 61 -13.67 -1.14 11.89
N TRP A 62 -13.75 -2.14 12.78
CA TRP A 62 -13.03 -3.41 12.66
C TRP A 62 -13.25 -4.11 11.31
N LEU A 63 -14.47 -4.08 10.77
CA LEU A 63 -14.78 -4.69 9.47
C LEU A 63 -14.02 -4.01 8.31
N TYR A 64 -13.91 -2.67 8.26
CA TYR A 64 -13.11 -2.01 7.21
C TYR A 64 -11.61 -2.29 7.36
N TYR A 65 -11.08 -2.48 8.57
CA TYR A 65 -9.68 -2.89 8.75
C TYR A 65 -9.41 -4.30 8.21
N LEU A 66 -10.36 -5.23 8.46
CA LEU A 66 -10.30 -6.57 7.87
C LEU A 66 -10.43 -6.51 6.35
N LEU A 67 -11.39 -5.73 5.84
CA LEU A 67 -11.58 -5.57 4.40
C LEU A 67 -10.34 -4.96 3.74
N THR A 68 -9.70 -3.95 4.35
CA THR A 68 -8.44 -3.39 3.86
C THR A 68 -7.37 -4.45 3.69
N PHE A 69 -7.16 -5.30 4.70
CA PHE A 69 -6.18 -6.38 4.60
C PHE A 69 -6.52 -7.35 3.46
N VAL A 70 -7.79 -7.75 3.35
CA VAL A 70 -8.24 -8.71 2.34
C VAL A 70 -8.17 -8.13 0.93
N THR A 71 -8.70 -6.92 0.71
CA THR A 71 -8.71 -6.28 -0.62
C THR A 71 -7.30 -5.95 -1.08
N PHE A 72 -6.46 -5.41 -0.19
CA PHE A 72 -5.05 -5.17 -0.48
C PHE A 72 -4.33 -6.43 -0.92
N ARG A 73 -4.39 -7.50 -0.11
CA ARG A 73 -3.74 -8.77 -0.47
C ARG A 73 -4.26 -9.37 -1.78
N ILE A 74 -5.54 -9.21 -2.10
CA ILE A 74 -6.07 -9.66 -3.38
C ILE A 74 -5.38 -8.91 -4.54
N PHE A 75 -5.27 -7.58 -4.46
CA PHE A 75 -4.69 -6.80 -5.57
C PHE A 75 -3.17 -6.89 -5.65
N ASP A 76 -2.49 -6.95 -4.50
CA ASP A 76 -1.05 -7.21 -4.38
C ASP A 76 -0.66 -8.57 -5.00
N ILE A 77 -1.40 -9.64 -4.70
CA ILE A 77 -1.11 -10.97 -5.28
C ILE A 77 -1.49 -11.04 -6.77
N LEU A 78 -2.63 -10.46 -7.17
CA LEU A 78 -3.12 -10.58 -8.54
C LEU A 78 -2.39 -9.67 -9.53
N LYS A 79 -1.84 -8.53 -9.07
CA LYS A 79 -1.23 -7.46 -9.86
C LYS A 79 -1.97 -7.19 -11.19
N PRO A 80 -3.29 -6.89 -11.20
CA PRO A 80 -4.01 -6.59 -12.43
C PRO A 80 -3.40 -5.41 -13.19
N TYR A 81 -3.57 -5.36 -14.52
CA TYR A 81 -3.12 -4.21 -15.31
C TYR A 81 -3.72 -2.90 -14.73
N PRO A 82 -2.90 -1.84 -14.50
CA PRO A 82 -1.52 -1.67 -14.95
C PRO A 82 -0.43 -2.01 -13.91
N ILE A 83 -0.76 -2.59 -12.75
CA ILE A 83 0.22 -2.90 -11.68
C ILE A 83 1.39 -3.70 -12.25
N ARG A 84 1.08 -4.85 -12.86
CA ARG A 84 2.09 -5.70 -13.48
C ARG A 84 2.90 -5.03 -14.60
N TYR A 85 2.28 -4.09 -15.34
CA TYR A 85 3.04 -3.34 -16.35
C TYR A 85 4.12 -2.49 -15.69
N PHE A 86 3.80 -1.77 -14.63
CA PHE A 86 4.78 -0.94 -13.93
C PHE A 86 5.80 -1.75 -13.15
N ASP A 87 5.39 -2.85 -12.52
CA ASP A 87 6.27 -3.84 -11.88
C ASP A 87 7.37 -4.34 -12.85
N GLU A 88 7.00 -4.62 -14.11
CA GLU A 88 7.94 -5.08 -15.14
C GLU A 88 8.83 -3.96 -15.74
N HIS A 89 8.44 -2.68 -15.64
CA HIS A 89 9.09 -1.56 -16.37
C HIS A 89 9.77 -0.52 -15.47
N LEU A 90 9.35 -0.37 -14.22
CA LEU A 90 9.96 0.53 -13.25
C LEU A 90 10.92 -0.27 -12.37
N GLN A 91 12.20 0.12 -12.38
CA GLN A 91 13.22 -0.58 -11.61
C GLN A 91 13.65 0.17 -10.35
N GLY A 92 14.35 -0.57 -9.48
CA GLY A 92 14.84 -0.09 -8.20
C GLY A 92 13.73 0.08 -7.17
N GLY A 93 14.06 0.71 -6.04
CA GLY A 93 13.11 0.89 -4.94
C GLY A 93 11.88 1.73 -5.29
N LEU A 94 11.93 2.57 -6.33
CA LEU A 94 10.73 3.28 -6.80
C LEU A 94 9.72 2.32 -7.43
N GLY A 95 10.19 1.31 -8.19
CA GLY A 95 9.32 0.28 -8.77
C GLY A 95 8.62 -0.53 -7.69
N ILE A 96 9.42 -1.03 -6.74
CA ILE A 96 8.98 -1.81 -5.55
C ILE A 96 7.97 -1.03 -4.70
N MET A 97 8.12 0.28 -4.56
CA MET A 97 7.17 1.07 -3.79
C MET A 97 5.90 1.37 -4.60
N PHE A 98 6.00 1.46 -5.93
CA PHE A 98 4.92 1.98 -6.77
C PHE A 98 3.86 0.93 -7.12
N ASP A 99 4.25 -0.33 -7.31
CA ASP A 99 3.31 -1.42 -7.58
C ASP A 99 2.32 -1.61 -6.42
N ASP A 100 2.79 -1.52 -5.18
CA ASP A 100 2.00 -1.63 -3.96
C ASP A 100 1.11 -0.41 -3.71
N ILE A 101 1.56 0.79 -4.10
CA ILE A 101 0.71 1.98 -4.15
C ILE A 101 -0.43 1.80 -5.15
N LEU A 102 -0.15 1.20 -6.31
CA LEU A 102 -1.22 0.90 -7.26
C LEU A 102 -2.18 -0.14 -6.67
N ALA A 103 -1.70 -1.21 -6.03
CA ALA A 103 -2.54 -2.19 -5.34
C ALA A 103 -3.42 -1.53 -4.25
N ALA A 104 -2.88 -0.57 -3.49
CA ALA A 104 -3.64 0.25 -2.55
C ALA A 104 -4.76 1.07 -3.23
N LEU A 105 -4.51 1.66 -4.39
CA LEU A 105 -5.55 2.39 -5.14
C LEU A 105 -6.69 1.48 -5.58
N TYR A 106 -6.39 0.28 -6.08
CA TYR A 106 -7.42 -0.73 -6.38
C TYR A 106 -8.22 -1.11 -5.14
N SER A 107 -7.53 -1.26 -4.01
CA SER A 107 -8.14 -1.58 -2.72
C SER A 107 -9.09 -0.49 -2.26
N ILE A 108 -8.69 0.78 -2.34
CA ILE A 108 -9.54 1.93 -2.01
C ILE A 108 -10.80 1.93 -2.87
N ILE A 109 -10.67 1.75 -4.19
CA ILE A 109 -11.82 1.70 -5.10
C ILE A 109 -12.76 0.55 -4.70
N ALA A 110 -12.22 -0.64 -4.45
CA ALA A 110 -13.01 -1.79 -4.03
C ALA A 110 -13.72 -1.57 -2.68
N LEU A 111 -13.04 -0.97 -1.70
CA LEU A 111 -13.63 -0.65 -0.39
C LEU A 111 -14.78 0.35 -0.53
N TYR A 112 -14.63 1.37 -1.37
CA TYR A 112 -15.74 2.27 -1.68
C TYR A 112 -16.89 1.49 -2.33
N LEU A 113 -16.64 0.68 -3.35
CA LEU A 113 -17.69 -0.14 -3.99
C LEU A 113 -18.42 -1.04 -2.98
N ILE A 114 -17.69 -1.69 -2.07
CA ILE A 114 -18.27 -2.49 -0.99
C ILE A 114 -19.12 -1.63 -0.06
N SER A 115 -18.66 -0.42 0.30
CA SER A 115 -19.41 0.51 1.17
C SER A 115 -20.76 0.93 0.59
N TRP A 116 -20.94 0.91 -0.74
CA TRP A 116 -22.25 1.16 -1.36
C TRP A 116 -23.20 -0.04 -1.29
N CYS A 117 -22.70 -1.23 -0.98
CA CYS A 117 -23.47 -2.47 -0.96
C CYS A 117 -23.90 -2.91 0.45
N ILE A 118 -23.28 -2.36 1.50
CA ILE A 118 -23.56 -2.66 2.91
C ILE A 118 -24.27 -1.49 3.58
#